data_AF-A0A816HS43-F1
#
_entry.id   AF-A0A816HS43-F1
#
_cell.length_a   1.000
_cell.length_b   1.000
_cell.length_c   1.000
_cell.angle_alpha   90.00
_cell.angle_beta   90.00
_cell.angle_gamma   90.00
#
_symmetry.space_group_name_H-M   'P 1'
#
loop_
_entity.id
_entity.type
_entity.pdbx_description
1 polymer ?
#
loop_
_entity_poly.entity_id
_entity_poly.type
_entity_poly.pdbx_seq_one_letter_code
_entity_poly.pdbx_strand_id
1 'polypeptide(L)'
;MLYDITGYILDFTIYTGHDTNYNKKYNDLPLPSRIVMTLVEDYLDVGHCIVMDNYYSSPQLFLQLVKRNTDAVGTVCCNRKSLPSDFKTAKLRKNERIARYYNKLMALKCHDKKYVHMLSTYHKNDTTIIQKHQIQIEKPTCIHEYNDTMG
;
A
#
# COMPACT_ATOMS: atom_id res chain seq x y z
N MET A 1 5.74 -12.27 6.85
CA MET A 1 7.06 -11.86 7.36
C MET A 1 7.14 -10.35 7.21
N LEU A 2 7.66 -9.66 8.23
CA LEU A 2 7.92 -8.24 8.29
C LEU A 2 9.44 -8.04 8.39
N TYR A 3 9.97 -7.10 7.61
CA TYR A 3 11.39 -6.77 7.62
C TYR A 3 11.57 -5.25 7.48
N ASP A 4 12.72 -4.75 7.91
CA ASP A 4 13.09 -3.35 7.73
C ASP A 4 13.80 -3.09 6.39
N ILE A 5 14.05 -1.82 6.06
CA ILE A 5 14.72 -1.44 4.81
C ILE A 5 16.17 -1.97 4.67
N THR A 6 16.79 -2.42 5.76
CA THR A 6 18.13 -3.04 5.74
C THR A 6 18.08 -4.55 5.56
N GLY A 7 16.87 -5.14 5.56
CA GLY A 7 16.63 -6.56 5.33
C GLY A 7 16.57 -7.40 6.60
N TYR A 8 16.59 -6.80 7.80
CA TYR A 8 16.41 -7.57 9.04
C TYR A 8 14.97 -7.99 9.20
N ILE A 9 14.75 -9.26 9.51
CA ILE A 9 13.43 -9.79 9.84
C ILE A 9 13.05 -9.29 11.23
N LEU A 10 11.98 -8.50 11.28
CA LEU A 10 11.43 -7.92 12.49
C LEU A 10 10.42 -8.85 13.17
N ASP A 11 9.58 -9.51 12.35
CA ASP A 11 8.59 -10.47 12.83
C ASP A 11 8.13 -11.41 11.70
N PHE A 12 7.60 -12.58 12.04
CA PHE A 12 6.96 -13.48 11.09
C PHE A 12 5.91 -14.36 11.76
N THR A 13 4.92 -14.78 10.97
CA THR A 13 3.91 -15.74 11.38
C THR A 13 3.88 -16.89 10.39
N ILE A 14 3.89 -18.12 10.89
CA ILE A 14 3.74 -19.32 10.08
C ILE A 14 2.24 -19.55 9.85
N TYR A 15 1.83 -19.58 8.58
CA TYR A 15 0.45 -19.88 8.23
C TYR A 15 0.16 -21.38 8.38
N THR A 16 -0.73 -21.71 9.32
CA THR A 16 -1.17 -23.09 9.62
C THR A 16 -2.66 -23.30 9.27
N GLY A 17 -3.23 -22.43 8.43
CA GLY A 17 -4.65 -22.47 8.09
C GLY A 17 -5.49 -21.91 9.22
N HIS A 18 -6.54 -22.65 9.61
CA HIS A 18 -7.49 -22.23 10.65
C HIS A 18 -6.80 -21.96 12.00
N ASP A 19 -5.77 -22.72 12.34
CA ASP A 19 -5.10 -22.67 13.63
C ASP A 19 -3.96 -21.63 13.68
N THR A 20 -3.90 -20.74 12.69
CA THR A 20 -2.87 -19.69 12.68
C THR A 20 -3.13 -18.72 13.83
N ASN A 21 -2.14 -18.59 14.72
CA ASN A 21 -2.25 -17.71 15.88
C ASN A 21 -2.00 -16.25 15.47
N TYR A 22 -3.07 -15.46 15.43
CA TYR A 22 -3.01 -14.01 15.20
C TYR A 22 -3.33 -13.25 16.48
N ASN A 23 -2.95 -11.98 16.53
CA ASN A 23 -3.31 -11.13 17.66
C ASN A 23 -4.83 -10.98 17.76
N LYS A 24 -5.40 -11.46 18.88
CA LYS A 24 -6.84 -11.52 19.14
C LYS A 24 -7.50 -10.13 19.15
N LYS A 25 -6.72 -9.06 19.34
CA LYS A 25 -7.17 -7.66 19.24
C LYS A 25 -7.77 -7.32 17.88
N TYR A 26 -7.43 -8.07 16.83
CA TYR A 26 -7.78 -7.79 15.44
C TYR A 26 -8.72 -8.85 14.83
N ASN A 27 -9.47 -9.57 15.66
CA ASN A 27 -10.37 -10.63 15.22
C ASN A 27 -11.56 -10.14 14.39
N ASP A 28 -11.96 -8.89 14.55
CA ASP A 28 -13.01 -8.23 13.77
C ASP A 28 -12.55 -7.81 12.37
N LEU A 29 -11.23 -7.76 12.13
CA LEU A 29 -10.67 -7.39 10.83
C LEU A 29 -10.65 -8.58 9.85
N PRO A 30 -10.77 -8.31 8.53
CA PRO A 30 -10.52 -9.30 7.50
C PRO A 30 -9.13 -9.90 7.63
N LEU A 31 -8.97 -11.17 7.24
CA LEU A 31 -7.71 -11.93 7.40
C LEU A 31 -6.45 -11.17 6.92
N PRO A 32 -6.40 -10.55 5.72
CA PRO A 32 -5.19 -9.84 5.29
C PRO A 32 -4.84 -8.66 6.21
N SER A 33 -5.85 -7.94 6.69
CA SER A 33 -5.67 -6.83 7.63
C SER A 33 -5.25 -7.32 9.02
N ARG A 34 -5.80 -8.45 9.48
CA ARG A 34 -5.40 -9.09 10.73
C ARG A 34 -3.94 -9.52 10.71
N ILE A 35 -3.48 -10.10 9.59
CA ILE A 35 -2.08 -10.50 9.40
C ILE A 35 -1.16 -9.28 9.55
N VAL A 36 -1.43 -8.20 8.82
CA VAL A 36 -0.61 -6.97 8.89
C VAL A 36 -0.62 -6.42 10.31
N MET A 37 -1.79 -6.19 10.91
CA MET A 37 -1.90 -5.62 12.25
C MET A 37 -1.25 -6.49 13.33
N THR A 38 -1.22 -7.82 13.15
CA THR A 38 -0.48 -8.73 14.04
C THR A 38 1.02 -8.50 13.93
N LEU A 39 1.56 -8.50 12.70
CA LEU A 39 3.00 -8.37 12.47
C LEU A 39 3.56 -7.01 12.87
N VAL A 40 2.79 -5.94 12.72
CA VAL A 40 3.28 -4.57 12.96
C VAL A 40 3.00 -4.06 14.37
N GLU A 41 2.36 -4.84 15.27
CA GLU A 41 1.83 -4.34 16.54
C GLU A 41 2.86 -3.57 17.38
N ASP A 42 4.07 -4.10 17.49
CA ASP A 42 5.17 -3.52 18.28
C ASP A 42 5.83 -2.30 17.58
N TYR A 43 5.43 -2.02 16.35
CA TYR A 43 5.95 -0.94 15.49
C TYR A 43 4.87 0.12 15.17
N LEU A 44 3.70 0.01 15.79
CA LEU A 44 2.64 1.03 15.68
C LEU A 44 2.94 2.25 16.54
N ASP A 45 2.24 3.35 16.27
CA ASP A 45 2.22 4.58 17.07
C ASP A 45 3.52 5.43 17.06
N VAL A 46 4.59 4.95 16.43
CA VAL A 46 5.92 5.59 16.40
C VAL A 46 6.26 6.34 15.10
N GLY A 47 5.31 6.45 14.15
CA GLY A 47 5.51 7.22 12.92
C GLY A 47 6.18 6.45 11.76
N HIS A 48 6.23 5.12 11.82
CA HIS A 48 6.71 4.31 10.71
C HIS A 48 5.77 4.33 9.50
N CYS A 49 6.31 3.96 8.33
CA CYS A 49 5.55 3.76 7.10
C CYS A 49 5.69 2.30 6.64
N ILE A 50 4.56 1.60 6.52
CA ILE A 50 4.51 0.19 6.15
C ILE A 50 4.31 0.07 4.64
N VAL A 51 5.21 -0.65 3.97
CA VAL A 51 5.08 -0.99 2.55
C VAL A 51 4.55 -2.42 2.44
N MET A 52 3.50 -2.64 1.64
CA MET A 52 2.85 -3.95 1.53
C MET A 52 2.33 -4.25 0.12
N ASP A 53 2.17 -5.54 -0.17
CA ASP A 53 1.65 -6.00 -1.45
C ASP A 53 0.13 -5.79 -1.63
N ASN A 54 -0.36 -6.23 -2.79
CA ASN A 54 -1.77 -6.11 -3.17
C ASN A 54 -2.75 -6.95 -2.35
N TYR A 55 -2.31 -8.07 -1.76
CA TYR A 55 -3.14 -9.01 -1.04
C TYR A 55 -3.53 -8.42 0.30
N TYR A 56 -2.56 -7.78 0.97
CA TYR A 56 -2.75 -7.11 2.26
C TYR A 56 -3.42 -5.72 2.13
N SER A 57 -3.19 -5.03 1.02
CA SER A 57 -3.65 -3.64 0.85
C SER A 57 -5.17 -3.48 0.75
N SER A 58 -5.72 -2.59 1.59
CA SER A 58 -7.12 -2.15 1.50
C SER A 58 -7.32 -0.75 2.08
N PRO A 59 -8.32 0.02 1.59
CA PRO A 59 -8.61 1.35 2.13
C PRO A 59 -8.91 1.32 3.64
N GLN A 60 -9.62 0.29 4.11
CA GLN A 60 -9.96 0.14 5.52
C GLN A 60 -8.71 -0.05 6.39
N LEU A 61 -7.78 -0.92 5.99
CA LEU A 61 -6.53 -1.15 6.72
C LEU A 61 -5.70 0.14 6.82
N PHE A 62 -5.55 0.86 5.71
CA PHE A 62 -4.74 2.09 5.67
C PHE A 62 -5.30 3.15 6.63
N LEU A 63 -6.63 3.30 6.69
CA LEU A 63 -7.27 4.21 7.64
C LEU A 63 -7.11 3.76 9.11
N GLN A 64 -7.03 2.45 9.38
CA GLN A 64 -6.74 1.94 10.73
C GLN A 64 -5.28 2.19 11.14
N LEU A 65 -4.32 2.02 10.22
CA LEU A 65 -2.92 2.35 10.47
C LEU A 65 -2.73 3.84 10.75
N VAL A 66 -3.40 4.71 10.00
CA VAL A 66 -3.36 6.17 10.26
C VAL A 66 -3.88 6.53 11.65
N LYS A 67 -4.91 5.84 12.16
CA LYS A 67 -5.40 6.05 13.54
C LYS A 67 -4.36 5.65 14.59
N ARG A 68 -3.39 4.82 14.23
CA ARG A 68 -2.28 4.35 15.07
C ARG A 68 -0.96 5.04 14.69
N ASN A 69 -1.02 6.27 14.19
CA ASN A 69 0.15 7.07 13.79
C ASN A 69 1.16 6.27 12.93
N THR A 70 0.64 5.47 12.00
CA THR A 70 1.43 4.65 11.08
C THR A 70 0.96 4.91 9.66
N ASP A 71 1.89 5.28 8.80
CA ASP A 71 1.61 5.45 7.37
C ASP A 71 1.72 4.13 6.62
N ALA A 72 1.13 4.08 5.42
CA ALA A 72 1.19 2.91 4.58
C ALA A 72 1.27 3.26 3.09
N VAL A 73 1.90 2.36 2.34
CA VAL A 73 2.03 2.40 0.87
C VAL A 73 1.83 0.99 0.35
N GLY A 74 1.04 0.82 -0.71
CA GLY A 74 0.90 -0.50 -1.31
C GLY A 74 0.18 -0.46 -2.64
N THR A 75 0.44 -1.48 -3.45
CA THR A 75 -0.39 -1.75 -4.64
C THR A 75 -1.77 -2.24 -4.20
N VAL A 76 -2.83 -2.00 -4.98
CA VAL A 76 -4.17 -2.48 -4.63
C VAL A 76 -4.86 -3.15 -5.82
N CYS A 77 -5.61 -4.21 -5.57
CA CYS A 77 -6.47 -4.80 -6.59
C CYS A 77 -7.60 -3.81 -6.96
N CYS A 78 -7.85 -3.60 -8.26
CA CYS A 78 -8.89 -2.68 -8.72
C CYS A 78 -10.30 -3.04 -8.21
N ASN A 79 -10.55 -4.34 -7.96
CA ASN A 79 -11.82 -4.83 -7.45
C ASN A 79 -11.93 -4.76 -5.92
N ARG A 80 -10.92 -4.21 -5.22
CA ARG A 80 -10.96 -4.07 -3.76
C ARG A 80 -12.17 -3.23 -3.35
N LYS A 81 -12.79 -3.64 -2.23
CA LYS A 81 -13.93 -2.93 -1.63
C LYS A 81 -13.53 -1.50 -1.25
N SER A 82 -14.52 -0.61 -1.25
CA SER A 82 -14.38 0.80 -0.83
C SER A 82 -13.54 1.71 -1.74
N LEU A 83 -13.10 1.22 -2.90
CA LEU A 83 -12.58 2.07 -3.98
C LEU A 83 -13.76 2.67 -4.78
N PRO A 84 -13.75 3.98 -5.10
CA PRO A 84 -14.81 4.64 -5.88
C PRO A 84 -15.02 4.02 -7.27
N SER A 85 -16.26 3.98 -7.74
CA SER A 85 -16.61 3.37 -9.03
C SER A 85 -16.01 4.13 -10.22
N ASP A 86 -16.05 5.46 -10.18
CA ASP A 86 -15.44 6.35 -11.19
C ASP A 86 -13.93 6.13 -11.30
N PHE A 87 -13.25 5.94 -10.17
CA PHE A 87 -11.83 5.62 -10.13
C PHE A 87 -11.53 4.27 -10.78
N LYS A 88 -12.34 3.24 -10.50
CA LYS A 88 -12.17 1.90 -11.08
C LYS A 88 -12.35 1.90 -12.60
N THR A 89 -13.40 2.56 -13.09
CA THR A 89 -13.80 2.51 -14.50
C THR A 89 -13.10 3.54 -15.40
N ALA A 90 -12.44 4.55 -14.82
CA ALA A 90 -11.73 5.57 -15.57
C ALA A 90 -10.75 4.98 -16.60
N LYS A 91 -10.88 5.41 -17.86
CA LYS A 91 -9.95 5.05 -18.93
C LYS A 91 -8.90 6.15 -19.04
N LEU A 92 -7.62 5.77 -18.98
CA LEU A 92 -6.51 6.71 -19.05
C LEU A 92 -5.70 6.43 -20.32
N ARG A 93 -5.15 7.47 -20.94
CA ARG A 93 -4.13 7.32 -21.97
C ARG A 93 -2.81 6.87 -21.32
N LYS A 94 -1.88 6.36 -22.13
CA LYS A 94 -0.55 6.00 -21.65
C LYS A 94 0.11 7.22 -20.97
N ASN A 95 0.71 7.00 -19.82
CA ASN A 95 1.33 7.99 -18.92
C ASN A 95 0.36 8.95 -18.22
N GLU A 96 -0.97 8.78 -18.36
CA GLU A 96 -1.93 9.53 -17.55
C GLU A 96 -2.16 8.88 -16.18
N ARG A 97 -2.55 9.70 -15.22
CA ARG A 97 -2.90 9.28 -13.86
C ARG A 97 -4.11 10.05 -13.34
N ILE A 98 -4.85 9.40 -12.44
CA ILE A 98 -5.89 10.04 -11.62
C ILE A 98 -5.67 9.68 -10.16
N ALA A 99 -5.99 10.63 -9.28
CA ALA A 99 -5.98 10.42 -7.84
C ALA A 99 -7.36 10.72 -7.26
N ARG A 100 -7.70 10.01 -6.18
CA ARG A 100 -8.83 10.31 -5.29
C ARG A 100 -8.31 10.32 -3.86
N TYR A 101 -8.91 11.17 -3.04
CA TYR A 101 -8.51 11.36 -1.66
C TYR A 101 -9.70 11.13 -0.74
N TYR A 102 -9.42 10.52 0.40
CA TYR A 102 -10.35 10.41 1.52
C TYR A 102 -9.56 10.53 2.81
N ASN A 103 -9.76 11.63 3.55
CA ASN A 103 -8.88 12.01 4.67
C ASN A 103 -7.41 12.02 4.21
N LYS A 104 -6.51 11.34 4.94
CA LYS A 104 -5.09 11.19 4.60
C LYS A 104 -4.83 10.16 3.47
N LEU A 105 -5.83 9.33 3.13
CA LEU A 105 -5.65 8.24 2.17
C LEU A 105 -5.78 8.74 0.73
N MET A 106 -4.74 8.51 -0.07
CA MET A 106 -4.74 8.64 -1.52
C MET A 106 -4.95 7.28 -2.18
N ALA A 107 -5.85 7.23 -3.16
CA ALA A 107 -5.93 6.18 -4.16
C ALA A 107 -5.46 6.73 -5.51
N LEU A 108 -4.41 6.13 -6.09
CA LEU A 108 -3.84 6.53 -7.37
C LEU A 108 -4.06 5.43 -8.40
N LYS A 109 -4.51 5.79 -9.60
CA LYS A 109 -4.53 4.92 -10.78
C LYS A 109 -3.69 5.57 -11.87
N CYS A 110 -2.75 4.83 -12.43
CA CYS A 110 -1.97 5.29 -13.58
C CYS A 110 -1.92 4.23 -14.67
N HIS A 111 -1.69 4.67 -15.91
CA HIS A 111 -1.50 3.79 -17.05
C HIS A 111 -0.05 3.86 -17.52
N ASP A 112 0.76 2.91 -17.06
CA ASP A 112 2.13 2.70 -17.58
C ASP A 112 2.07 1.69 -18.74
N LYS A 113 2.72 0.52 -18.64
CA LYS A 113 2.51 -0.61 -19.56
C LYS A 113 1.13 -1.27 -19.36
N LYS A 114 0.64 -1.22 -18.13
CA LYS A 114 -0.66 -1.72 -17.67
C LYS A 114 -1.20 -0.72 -16.65
N TYR A 115 -2.48 -0.85 -16.30
CA TYR A 115 -3.03 -0.10 -15.18
C TYR A 115 -2.39 -0.55 -13.87
N VAL A 116 -1.86 0.41 -13.12
CA VAL A 116 -1.38 0.23 -11.75
C VAL A 116 -2.28 1.03 -10.83
N HIS A 117 -2.63 0.43 -9.69
CA HIS A 117 -3.42 1.08 -8.66
C HIS A 117 -2.63 1.04 -7.36
N MET A 118 -2.54 2.19 -6.69
CA MET A 118 -1.83 2.36 -5.43
C MET A 118 -2.76 2.93 -4.37
N LEU A 119 -2.52 2.53 -3.14
CA LEU A 119 -2.96 3.24 -1.95
C LEU A 119 -1.74 3.84 -1.26
N SER A 120 -1.87 5.06 -0.75
CA SER A 120 -0.85 5.67 0.09
C SER A 120 -1.44 6.66 1.08
N THR A 121 -0.92 6.68 2.31
CA THR A 121 -1.16 7.76 3.28
C THR A 121 0.07 8.63 3.50
N TYR A 122 1.21 8.23 2.92
CA TYR A 122 2.48 8.94 2.99
C TYR A 122 2.64 9.94 1.82
N HIS A 123 2.30 9.51 0.60
CA HIS A 123 2.52 10.29 -0.61
C HIS A 123 1.32 11.16 -1.00
N LYS A 124 1.61 12.24 -1.73
CA LYS A 124 0.64 13.01 -2.53
C LYS A 124 0.70 12.59 -4.00
N ASN A 125 -0.09 13.23 -4.87
CA ASN A 125 -0.14 12.92 -6.32
C ASN A 125 1.02 13.61 -7.08
N ASP A 126 2.21 13.43 -6.53
CA ASP A 126 3.44 14.04 -7.03
C ASP A 126 4.16 13.07 -7.97
N THR A 127 5.08 13.61 -8.74
CA THR A 127 5.89 12.85 -9.70
C THR A 127 7.37 13.08 -9.48
N THR A 128 8.14 12.06 -9.83
CA THR A 128 9.60 12.09 -9.85
C THR A 128 10.07 11.87 -11.28
N ILE A 129 11.10 12.61 -11.69
CA ILE A 129 11.75 12.44 -12.98
C ILE A 129 12.78 11.32 -12.82
N ILE A 130 12.62 10.24 -13.57
CA ILE A 130 13.57 9.13 -13.63
C ILE A 130 14.30 9.12 -14.98
N GLN A 131 15.59 8.81 -14.97
CA GLN A 131 16.37 8.69 -16.19
C GLN A 131 16.45 7.23 -16.63
N LYS A 132 15.98 6.94 -17.85
CA LYS A 132 15.98 5.58 -18.41
C LYS A 132 16.50 5.60 -19.84
N HIS A 133 17.62 4.94 -20.10
CA HIS A 133 18.27 4.87 -21.42
C HIS A 133 18.32 6.24 -22.12
N GLN A 134 18.85 7.26 -21.43
CA GLN A 134 19.00 8.65 -21.89
C GLN A 134 17.70 9.47 -22.02
N ILE A 135 16.53 8.90 -21.71
CA ILE A 135 15.25 9.61 -21.72
C ILE A 135 14.82 9.93 -20.29
N GLN A 136 14.36 11.16 -20.05
CA GLN A 136 13.68 11.54 -18.81
C GLN A 136 12.21 11.15 -18.87
N ILE A 137 11.75 10.40 -17.87
CA ILE A 137 10.37 9.93 -17.77
C ILE A 137 9.79 10.44 -16.46
N GLU A 138 8.62 11.06 -16.53
CA GLU A 138 7.85 11.43 -15.34
C GLU A 138 7.08 10.20 -14.82
N LYS A 139 7.32 9.82 -13.57
CA LYS A 139 6.65 8.68 -12.92
C LYS A 139 6.04 9.12 -11.58
N PRO A 140 4.86 8.60 -11.19
CA PRO A 140 4.32 8.88 -9.86
C PRO A 140 5.31 8.48 -8.76
N THR A 141 5.59 9.42 -7.84
CA THR A 141 6.60 9.24 -6.78
C THR A 141 6.30 8.00 -5.95
N CYS A 142 5.04 7.78 -5.58
CA CYS A 142 4.64 6.60 -4.80
C CYS A 142 4.91 5.27 -5.49
N ILE A 143 4.95 5.22 -6.83
CA ILE A 143 5.27 3.99 -7.58
C ILE A 143 6.79 3.84 -7.72
N HIS A 144 7.54 4.93 -7.79
CA HIS A 144 8.99 4.87 -7.76
C HIS A 144 9.48 4.34 -6.42
N GLU A 145 9.10 4.99 -5.31
CA GLU A 145 9.52 4.61 -3.96
C GLU A 145 9.03 3.21 -3.57
N TYR A 146 7.81 2.82 -3.99
CA TYR A 146 7.32 1.46 -3.79
C TYR A 146 8.21 0.42 -4.47
N ASN A 147 8.69 0.69 -5.70
CA ASN A 147 9.56 -0.25 -6.41
C ASN A 147 10.98 -0.31 -5.81
N ASP A 148 11.42 0.74 -5.13
CA ASP A 148 12.74 0.76 -4.49
C ASP A 148 12.72 0.07 -3.11
N THR A 149 11.54 -0.07 -2.50
CA THR A 149 11.32 -0.70 -1.19
C THR A 149 10.85 -2.15 -1.29
N MET A 150 10.08 -2.50 -2.32
CA MET A 150 9.65 -3.87 -2.58
C MET A 150 10.64 -4.55 -3.53
N GLY A 151 11.38 -5.52 -3.01
CA GLY A 151 12.32 -6.36 -3.77
C GLY A 151 11.68 -7.30 -4.78
#